data_AF-A0AB39ZRC7-F1
#
_entry.id   AF-A0AB39ZRC7-F1
#
_cell.length_a   1.000
_cell.length_b   1.000
_cell.length_c   1.000
_cell.angle_alpha   90.00
_cell.angle_beta   90.00
_cell.angle_gamma   90.00
#
_symmetry.space_group_name_H-M   'P 1'
#
loop_
_entity.id
_entity.type
_entity.pdbx_description
1 polymer ?
#
loop_
_entity_poly.entity_id
_entity_poly.type
_entity_poly.pdbx_seq_one_letter_code
_entity_poly.pdbx_strand_id
1 'polypeptide(L)'
;MRSSSARSVVVLLSILLNIDLFGVQAERKLKLHKLEKFKEDTRFFETNLSFVEVEDNVVKVNGELKVKYQVDDHFEVDVEVNRSEERDGEYKSVFYVAKTGVCNFMKTYYKEFFYDRLKEYSNAPDPSTCPLPEGAHYHLDDYPLDVKMLKSLLKPGHYRIEFKAMLDHLFYPLIYKAELEVFE
;
A
#
# COMPACT_ATOMS: atom_id res chain seq x y z
N MET A 1 32.72 -21.07 49.49
CA MET A 1 32.48 -20.09 48.40
C MET A 1 31.75 -20.78 47.25
N ARG A 2 30.43 -20.65 47.17
CA ARG A 2 29.65 -21.04 45.97
C ARG A 2 28.39 -20.16 45.89
N SER A 3 28.51 -19.12 45.06
CA SER A 3 27.46 -18.58 44.21
C SER A 3 26.13 -18.14 44.83
N SER A 4 26.15 -17.00 45.54
CA SER A 4 24.95 -16.15 45.71
C SER A 4 24.72 -15.27 44.46
N SER A 5 25.80 -14.80 43.84
CA SER A 5 25.78 -13.96 42.64
C SER A 5 25.13 -14.60 41.41
N ALA A 6 25.34 -15.90 41.12
CA ALA A 6 24.75 -16.49 39.92
C ALA A 6 23.25 -16.72 40.04
N ARG A 7 22.70 -16.90 41.27
CA ARG A 7 21.25 -17.05 41.45
C ARG A 7 20.51 -15.74 41.13
N SER A 8 21.05 -14.60 41.54
CA SER A 8 20.50 -13.28 41.21
C SER A 8 20.59 -12.95 39.72
N VAL A 9 21.69 -13.35 39.06
CA VAL A 9 21.89 -13.16 37.61
C VAL A 9 20.93 -14.04 36.79
N VAL A 10 20.71 -15.29 37.21
CA VAL A 10 19.75 -16.20 36.54
C VAL A 10 18.32 -15.66 36.66
N VAL A 11 17.92 -15.14 37.82
CA VAL A 11 16.59 -14.53 38.01
C VAL A 11 16.41 -13.30 37.12
N LEU A 12 17.41 -12.41 37.05
CA LEU A 12 17.38 -11.22 36.19
C LEU A 12 17.30 -11.60 34.70
N LEU A 13 18.08 -12.59 34.26
CA LEU A 13 18.04 -13.11 32.89
C LEU A 13 16.72 -13.78 32.56
N SER A 14 16.09 -14.51 33.49
CA SER A 14 14.77 -15.06 33.27
C SER A 14 13.70 -13.97 33.18
N ILE A 15 13.80 -12.87 33.93
CA ILE A 15 12.87 -11.74 33.81
C ILE A 15 13.05 -11.05 32.45
N LEU A 16 14.30 -10.80 32.03
CA LEU A 16 14.61 -10.18 30.74
C LEU A 16 14.18 -11.08 29.56
N LEU A 17 14.44 -12.39 29.63
CA LEU A 17 13.97 -13.35 28.62
C LEU A 17 12.44 -13.43 28.55
N ASN A 18 11.71 -13.22 29.65
CA ASN A 18 10.26 -13.17 29.60
C ASN A 18 9.75 -11.84 29.02
N ILE A 19 10.42 -10.71 29.25
CA ILE A 19 10.05 -9.43 28.63
C ILE A 19 10.31 -9.45 27.11
N ASP A 20 11.34 -10.18 26.66
CA ASP A 20 11.63 -10.38 25.24
C ASP A 20 10.80 -11.52 24.58
N LEU A 21 10.28 -12.51 25.34
CA LEU A 21 9.42 -13.60 24.83
C LEU A 21 7.90 -13.31 24.92
N PHE A 22 7.44 -12.46 25.84
CA PHE A 22 6.10 -11.86 25.77
C PHE A 22 6.21 -10.63 24.84
N GLY A 23 6.35 -10.82 23.53
CA GLY A 23 5.20 -11.31 22.78
C GLY A 23 4.06 -10.28 22.74
N VAL A 24 4.28 -9.02 23.14
CA VAL A 24 3.43 -7.91 22.71
C VAL A 24 3.83 -7.56 21.28
N GLN A 25 3.68 -8.51 20.37
CA GLN A 25 3.53 -8.18 18.97
C GLN A 25 2.12 -7.58 18.89
N ALA A 26 1.99 -6.30 19.25
CA ALA A 26 0.74 -5.56 19.15
C ALA A 26 0.16 -5.88 17.76
N GLU A 27 -1.01 -6.50 17.74
CA GLU A 27 -1.64 -6.97 16.51
C GLU A 27 -2.17 -5.76 15.75
N ARG A 28 -1.27 -5.00 15.13
CA ARG A 28 -1.62 -3.75 14.47
C ARG A 28 -2.77 -3.99 13.48
N LYS A 29 -3.86 -3.26 13.61
CA LYS A 29 -5.05 -3.38 12.77
C LYS A 29 -5.04 -2.26 11.74
N LEU A 30 -5.70 -2.50 10.61
CA LEU A 30 -5.90 -1.50 9.58
C LEU A 30 -7.38 -1.31 9.34
N LYS A 31 -7.80 -0.06 9.30
CA LYS A 31 -9.15 0.34 8.95
C LYS A 31 -9.13 1.28 7.77
N LEU A 32 -9.86 0.95 6.72
CA LEU A 32 -10.05 1.84 5.58
C LEU A 32 -11.27 2.72 5.85
N HIS A 33 -11.05 4.01 6.09
CA HIS A 33 -12.14 4.97 6.34
C HIS A 33 -12.77 5.46 5.04
N LYS A 34 -11.95 5.61 4.00
CA LYS A 34 -12.39 6.16 2.73
C LYS A 34 -11.55 5.60 1.60
N LEU A 35 -12.20 5.22 0.51
CA LEU A 35 -11.62 5.15 -0.82
C LEU A 35 -12.56 5.90 -1.74
N GLU A 36 -12.04 6.87 -2.48
CA GLU A 36 -12.80 7.58 -3.48
C GLU A 36 -12.04 7.69 -4.79
N LYS A 37 -12.76 7.46 -5.88
CA LYS A 37 -12.35 7.89 -7.21
C LYS A 37 -12.70 9.37 -7.35
N PHE A 38 -11.73 10.23 -7.06
CA PHE A 38 -11.95 11.68 -7.06
C PHE A 38 -12.10 12.24 -8.49
N LYS A 39 -11.38 11.65 -9.45
CA LYS A 39 -11.45 12.04 -10.86
C LYS A 39 -11.20 10.84 -11.76
N GLU A 40 -11.95 10.75 -12.85
CA GLU A 40 -11.73 9.80 -13.93
C GLU A 40 -12.14 10.42 -15.25
N ASP A 41 -11.27 10.31 -16.25
CA ASP A 41 -11.56 10.61 -17.64
C ASP A 41 -11.67 9.30 -18.41
N THR A 42 -12.92 8.93 -18.71
CA THR A 42 -13.28 7.66 -19.35
C THR A 42 -12.84 7.55 -20.80
N ARG A 43 -12.18 8.57 -21.37
CA ARG A 43 -11.48 8.48 -22.65
C ARG A 43 -10.15 7.72 -22.53
N PHE A 44 -9.54 7.72 -21.35
CA PHE A 44 -8.25 7.08 -21.10
C PHE A 44 -8.41 5.82 -20.25
N PHE A 45 -9.20 5.90 -19.16
CA PHE A 45 -9.34 4.82 -18.19
C PHE A 45 -10.78 4.65 -17.75
N GLU A 46 -11.25 3.40 -17.67
CA GLU A 46 -12.38 3.05 -16.80
C GLU A 46 -11.86 2.19 -15.67
N THR A 47 -12.16 2.60 -14.44
CA THR A 47 -11.69 1.92 -13.24
C THR A 47 -12.83 1.59 -12.31
N ASN A 48 -12.69 0.53 -11.54
CA ASN A 48 -13.49 0.29 -10.35
C ASN A 48 -12.56 -0.26 -9.29
N LEU A 49 -12.72 0.20 -8.06
CA LEU A 49 -11.95 -0.32 -6.93
C LEU A 49 -12.90 -0.43 -5.75
N SER A 50 -12.93 -1.60 -5.15
CA SER A 50 -13.80 -1.93 -4.04
C SER A 50 -13.03 -2.74 -3.02
N PHE A 51 -13.50 -2.68 -1.78
CA PHE A 51 -12.88 -3.36 -0.66
C PHE A 51 -13.94 -4.09 0.15
N VAL A 52 -13.57 -5.27 0.64
CA VAL A 52 -14.39 -6.04 1.56
C VAL A 52 -13.56 -6.27 2.81
N GLU A 53 -14.05 -5.79 3.96
CA GLU A 53 -13.49 -6.16 5.25
C GLU A 53 -13.84 -7.61 5.53
N VAL A 54 -12.81 -8.43 5.72
CA VAL A 54 -12.93 -9.83 6.14
C VAL A 54 -12.49 -9.93 7.60
N GLU A 55 -12.91 -10.99 8.28
CA GLU A 55 -12.44 -11.33 9.62
C GLU A 55 -10.89 -11.28 9.71
N ASP A 56 -10.36 -10.97 10.89
CA ASP A 56 -8.91 -10.82 11.18
C ASP A 56 -8.17 -9.62 10.56
N ASN A 57 -8.90 -8.52 10.27
CA ASN A 57 -8.37 -7.27 9.67
C ASN A 57 -7.88 -7.41 8.22
N VAL A 58 -8.17 -8.51 7.54
CA VAL A 58 -7.80 -8.66 6.13
C VAL A 58 -8.79 -7.85 5.29
N VAL A 59 -8.30 -6.81 4.63
CA VAL A 59 -9.09 -6.09 3.62
C VAL A 59 -8.84 -6.74 2.28
N LYS A 60 -9.86 -7.37 1.69
CA LYS A 60 -9.79 -7.86 0.33
C LYS A 60 -10.05 -6.73 -0.65
N VAL A 61 -9.21 -6.63 -1.67
CA VAL A 61 -9.30 -5.60 -2.71
C VAL A 61 -9.78 -6.25 -3.99
N ASN A 62 -10.84 -5.68 -4.56
CA ASN A 62 -11.34 -6.04 -5.87
C ASN A 62 -11.23 -4.82 -6.80
N GLY A 63 -10.67 -4.99 -7.98
CA GLY A 63 -10.35 -3.90 -8.88
C GLY A 63 -10.56 -4.26 -10.35
N GLU A 64 -10.94 -3.27 -11.14
CA GLU A 64 -11.09 -3.35 -12.58
C GLU A 64 -10.39 -2.13 -13.20
N LEU A 65 -9.63 -2.33 -14.27
CA LEU A 65 -8.96 -1.29 -15.04
C LEU A 65 -9.08 -1.63 -16.52
N LYS A 66 -9.81 -0.81 -17.27
CA LYS A 66 -9.81 -0.81 -18.73
C LYS A 66 -8.99 0.36 -19.24
N VAL A 67 -8.02 0.03 -20.08
CA VAL A 67 -7.15 0.99 -20.76
C VAL A 67 -7.75 1.29 -22.12
N LYS A 68 -8.12 2.55 -22.37
CA LYS A 68 -8.72 2.99 -23.64
C LYS A 68 -7.79 3.79 -24.53
N TYR A 69 -6.55 3.98 -24.09
CA TYR A 69 -5.51 4.64 -24.83
C TYR A 69 -4.17 4.02 -24.44
N GLN A 70 -3.22 3.88 -25.38
CA GLN A 70 -1.91 3.31 -25.08
C GLN A 70 -1.22 4.08 -23.95
N VAL A 71 -0.74 3.37 -22.93
CA VAL A 71 -0.08 3.99 -21.75
C VAL A 71 1.41 3.71 -21.81
N ASP A 72 2.19 4.76 -21.97
CA ASP A 72 3.66 4.75 -21.93
C ASP A 72 4.18 5.81 -20.94
N ASP A 73 5.43 6.25 -21.09
CA ASP A 73 6.04 7.25 -20.22
C ASP A 73 5.49 8.68 -20.42
N HIS A 74 4.59 8.93 -21.39
CA HIS A 74 3.79 10.15 -21.42
C HIS A 74 2.77 10.21 -20.28
N PHE A 75 2.39 9.03 -19.76
CA PHE A 75 1.68 8.95 -18.50
C PHE A 75 2.67 8.84 -17.35
N GLU A 76 2.45 9.63 -16.31
CA GLU A 76 3.25 9.62 -15.08
C GLU A 76 2.38 9.25 -13.88
N VAL A 77 2.98 8.52 -12.96
CA VAL A 77 2.40 8.20 -11.66
C VAL A 77 2.97 9.14 -10.61
N ASP A 78 2.08 9.76 -9.85
CA ASP A 78 2.38 10.61 -8.70
C ASP A 78 1.62 10.05 -7.49
N VAL A 79 2.37 9.65 -6.45
CA VAL A 79 1.81 9.08 -5.23
C VAL A 79 2.31 9.87 -4.04
N GLU A 80 1.39 10.41 -3.26
CA GLU A 80 1.69 11.12 -2.02
C GLU A 80 1.02 10.42 -0.84
N VAL A 81 1.82 10.10 0.19
CA VAL A 81 1.32 9.52 1.44
C VAL A 81 1.66 10.46 2.57
N ASN A 82 0.61 10.92 3.24
CA ASN A 82 0.67 11.83 4.36
C ASN A 82 0.19 11.13 5.62
N ARG A 83 0.89 11.31 6.76
CA ARG A 83 0.57 10.70 8.06
C ARG A 83 0.38 11.76 9.14
N SER A 84 -0.62 11.57 10.00
CA SER A 84 -0.80 12.26 11.28
C SER A 84 -0.86 11.22 12.41
N GLU A 85 -0.33 11.54 13.59
CA GLU A 85 -0.37 10.62 14.74
C GLU A 85 -1.74 10.65 15.42
N GLU A 86 -2.35 11.83 15.58
CA GLU A 86 -3.56 12.05 16.40
C GLU A 86 -4.80 12.47 15.58
N ARG A 87 -4.71 12.54 14.24
CA ARG A 87 -5.77 13.08 13.34
C ARG A 87 -6.17 14.52 13.67
N ASP A 88 -5.25 15.28 14.27
CA ASP A 88 -5.39 16.68 14.68
C ASP A 88 -5.42 17.69 13.51
N GLY A 89 -5.13 17.21 12.29
CA GLY A 89 -5.06 18.02 11.08
C GLY A 89 -3.62 18.25 10.59
N GLU A 90 -2.62 17.95 11.41
CA GLU A 90 -1.20 18.10 11.07
C GLU A 90 -0.68 16.83 10.37
N TYR A 91 -0.89 16.77 9.06
CA TYR A 91 -0.41 15.67 8.22
C TYR A 91 0.97 16.00 7.64
N LYS A 92 1.91 15.06 7.76
CA LYS A 92 3.27 15.16 7.22
C LYS A 92 3.49 14.12 6.13
N SER A 93 4.15 14.52 5.04
CA SER A 93 4.54 13.60 3.98
C SER A 93 5.55 12.57 4.51
N VAL A 94 5.22 11.29 4.35
CA VAL A 94 6.05 10.16 4.79
C VAL A 94 6.52 9.30 3.62
N PHE A 95 5.88 9.42 2.45
CA PHE A 95 6.30 8.77 1.23
C PHE A 95 5.81 9.55 0.03
N TYR A 96 6.66 9.65 -0.99
CA TYR A 96 6.36 10.36 -2.23
C TYR A 96 7.05 9.68 -3.41
N VAL A 97 6.27 9.35 -4.44
CA VAL A 97 6.78 8.95 -5.76
C VAL A 97 6.61 10.14 -6.68
N ALA A 98 7.74 10.78 -7.02
CA ALA A 98 7.74 11.92 -7.92
C ALA A 98 7.46 11.47 -9.35
N LYS A 99 6.30 11.85 -9.90
CA LYS A 99 5.95 11.89 -11.34
C LYS A 99 6.82 10.96 -12.19
N THR A 100 6.63 9.67 -12.01
CA THR A 100 7.46 8.66 -12.67
C THR A 100 6.68 8.12 -13.86
N GLY A 101 7.27 8.17 -15.06
CA GLY A 101 6.69 7.59 -16.27
C GLY A 101 6.24 6.14 -16.04
N VAL A 102 5.07 5.75 -16.56
CA VAL A 102 4.44 4.46 -16.26
C VAL A 102 5.36 3.29 -16.63
N CYS A 103 6.08 3.33 -17.75
CA CYS A 103 6.99 2.25 -18.11
C CYS A 103 8.21 2.18 -17.20
N ASN A 104 8.71 3.33 -16.73
CA ASN A 104 9.75 3.33 -15.72
C ASN A 104 9.23 2.80 -14.36
N PHE A 105 8.02 3.16 -13.96
CA PHE A 105 7.36 2.64 -12.76
C PHE A 105 7.17 1.12 -12.83
N MET A 106 6.75 0.61 -14.00
CA MET A 106 6.61 -0.83 -14.28
C MET A 106 7.92 -1.60 -14.06
N LYS A 107 9.05 -1.04 -14.51
CA LYS A 107 10.37 -1.68 -14.43
C LYS A 107 11.02 -1.60 -13.04
N THR A 108 10.61 -0.64 -12.21
CA THR A 108 11.20 -0.36 -10.89
C THR A 108 10.24 -0.79 -9.79
N TYR A 109 9.43 0.14 -9.27
CA TYR A 109 8.57 -0.09 -8.11
C TYR A 109 7.58 -1.22 -8.31
N TYR A 110 6.92 -1.28 -9.47
CA TYR A 110 5.95 -2.32 -9.77
C TYR A 110 6.60 -3.71 -9.75
N LYS A 111 7.71 -3.88 -10.46
CA LYS A 111 8.47 -5.12 -10.51
C LYS A 111 8.97 -5.56 -9.14
N GLU A 112 9.58 -4.64 -8.41
CA GLU A 112 10.28 -4.95 -7.16
C GLU A 112 9.33 -5.18 -5.99
N PHE A 113 8.22 -4.44 -5.93
CA PHE A 113 7.34 -4.46 -4.77
C PHE A 113 5.98 -5.10 -5.04
N PHE A 114 5.41 -5.01 -6.25
CA PHE A 114 3.99 -5.31 -6.44
C PHE A 114 3.70 -6.54 -7.30
N TYR A 115 4.42 -6.74 -8.41
CA TYR A 115 4.06 -7.70 -9.46
C TYR A 115 3.93 -9.14 -8.96
N ASP A 116 4.93 -9.64 -8.22
CA ASP A 116 4.95 -11.02 -7.77
C ASP A 116 3.75 -11.38 -6.88
N ARG A 117 3.15 -10.39 -6.22
CA ARG A 117 1.99 -10.57 -5.36
C ARG A 117 0.70 -10.36 -6.13
N LEU A 118 0.64 -9.35 -6.99
CA LEU A 118 -0.55 -9.08 -7.78
C LEU A 118 -0.88 -10.22 -8.73
N LYS A 119 0.12 -10.82 -9.38
CA LYS A 119 -0.07 -11.87 -10.41
C LYS A 119 -0.83 -13.12 -9.93
N GLU A 120 -0.87 -13.36 -8.61
CA GLU A 120 -1.62 -14.48 -8.03
C GLU A 120 -3.13 -14.19 -7.94
N TYR A 121 -3.52 -12.91 -7.98
CA TYR A 121 -4.89 -12.42 -7.77
C TYR A 121 -5.40 -11.59 -8.97
N SER A 122 -4.65 -11.52 -10.06
CA SER A 122 -4.97 -10.65 -11.20
C SER A 122 -4.36 -11.17 -12.49
N ASN A 123 -4.84 -10.65 -13.62
CA ASN A 123 -4.14 -10.72 -14.91
C ASN A 123 -3.19 -9.52 -15.11
N ALA A 124 -2.61 -9.00 -14.02
CA ALA A 124 -1.65 -7.91 -14.02
C ALA A 124 -0.59 -8.05 -15.13
N PRO A 125 -0.24 -6.96 -15.84
CA PRO A 125 0.72 -7.02 -16.94
C PRO A 125 2.12 -7.37 -16.41
N ASP A 126 2.87 -8.18 -17.16
CA ASP A 126 4.27 -8.43 -16.83
C ASP A 126 5.06 -7.10 -16.79
N PRO A 127 6.04 -6.91 -15.88
CA PRO A 127 6.86 -5.69 -15.83
C PRO A 127 7.53 -5.30 -17.16
N SER A 128 7.76 -6.27 -18.05
CA SER A 128 8.28 -6.04 -19.40
C SER A 128 7.22 -5.62 -20.42
N THR A 129 5.92 -5.77 -20.08
CA THR A 129 4.77 -5.37 -20.88
C THR A 129 4.54 -3.86 -20.71
N CYS A 130 5.39 -3.05 -21.33
CA CYS A 130 5.17 -1.63 -21.49
C CYS A 130 5.65 -1.17 -22.88
N PRO A 131 4.87 -0.37 -23.63
CA PRO A 131 3.63 0.31 -23.24
C PRO A 131 2.45 -0.63 -22.94
N LEU A 132 1.54 -0.21 -22.05
CA LEU A 132 0.29 -0.94 -21.84
C LEU A 132 -0.61 -0.73 -23.07
N PRO A 133 -1.11 -1.80 -23.70
CA PRO A 133 -1.83 -1.67 -24.96
C PRO A 133 -3.21 -1.04 -24.74
N GLU A 134 -3.64 -0.26 -25.73
CA GLU A 134 -5.03 0.17 -25.85
C GLU A 134 -5.96 -1.04 -25.92
N GLY A 135 -7.10 -0.97 -25.25
CA GLY A 135 -8.06 -2.06 -25.15
C GLY A 135 -7.72 -3.10 -24.08
N ALA A 136 -6.57 -2.98 -23.38
CA ALA A 136 -6.26 -3.87 -22.28
C ALA A 136 -7.29 -3.77 -21.16
N HIS A 137 -7.62 -4.92 -20.58
CA HIS A 137 -8.54 -5.01 -19.45
C HIS A 137 -7.89 -5.86 -18.36
N TYR A 138 -7.59 -5.20 -17.24
CA TYR A 138 -6.99 -5.81 -16.07
C TYR A 138 -8.02 -5.92 -14.93
N HIS A 139 -8.02 -7.03 -14.23
CA HIS A 139 -8.84 -7.28 -13.05
C HIS A 139 -7.95 -7.64 -11.87
N LEU A 140 -8.41 -7.36 -10.67
CA LEU A 140 -7.80 -7.75 -9.40
C LEU A 140 -8.91 -8.35 -8.54
N ASP A 141 -8.80 -9.60 -8.16
CA ASP A 141 -9.85 -10.33 -7.45
C ASP A 141 -9.35 -10.75 -6.08
N ASP A 142 -10.07 -10.34 -5.04
CA ASP A 142 -9.87 -10.76 -3.66
C ASP A 142 -8.41 -10.60 -3.16
N TYR A 143 -7.67 -9.63 -3.69
CA TYR A 143 -6.28 -9.40 -3.30
C TYR A 143 -6.21 -9.09 -1.80
N PRO A 144 -5.50 -9.90 -1.00
CA PRO A 144 -5.40 -9.67 0.43
C PRO A 144 -4.47 -8.49 0.65
N LEU A 145 -5.03 -7.33 1.00
CA LEU A 145 -4.25 -6.24 1.56
C LEU A 145 -3.80 -6.65 2.96
N ASP A 146 -2.77 -7.50 3.00
CA ASP A 146 -2.28 -8.09 4.23
C ASP A 146 -1.71 -6.99 5.11
N VAL A 147 -2.39 -6.79 6.23
CA VAL A 147 -1.98 -5.87 7.26
C VAL A 147 -0.57 -6.21 7.69
N LYS A 148 -0.13 -7.48 7.79
CA LYS A 148 1.26 -7.83 8.21
C LYS A 148 2.35 -7.14 7.39
N MET A 149 2.14 -6.95 6.09
CA MET A 149 3.10 -6.25 5.22
C MET A 149 3.00 -4.74 5.40
N LEU A 150 1.78 -4.20 5.48
CA LEU A 150 1.59 -2.80 5.82
C LEU A 150 2.05 -2.48 7.26
N LYS A 151 2.00 -3.44 8.19
CA LYS A 151 2.44 -3.33 9.60
C LYS A 151 3.94 -3.11 9.69
N SER A 152 4.74 -3.75 8.83
CA SER A 152 6.19 -3.56 8.87
C SER A 152 6.59 -2.19 8.31
N LEU A 153 5.81 -1.66 7.36
CA LEU A 153 6.09 -0.40 6.68
C LEU A 153 5.47 0.83 7.36
N LEU A 154 4.25 0.69 7.89
CA LEU A 154 3.44 1.77 8.42
C LEU A 154 3.46 1.76 9.95
N LYS A 155 3.78 2.92 10.53
CA LYS A 155 3.62 3.19 11.95
C LYS A 155 2.14 3.40 12.29
N PRO A 156 1.69 3.14 13.53
CA PRO A 156 0.35 3.53 13.95
C PRO A 156 0.06 5.02 13.67
N GLY A 157 -1.18 5.36 13.34
CA GLY A 157 -1.63 6.70 12.99
C GLY A 157 -2.60 6.72 11.81
N HIS A 158 -2.94 7.93 11.38
CA HIS A 158 -3.90 8.20 10.31
C HIS A 158 -3.18 8.59 9.04
N TYR A 159 -3.59 8.02 7.92
CA TYR A 159 -2.96 8.20 6.62
C TYR A 159 -3.94 8.75 5.61
N ARG A 160 -3.43 9.67 4.78
CA ARG A 160 -4.07 10.16 3.56
C ARG A 160 -3.17 9.80 2.40
N ILE A 161 -3.70 9.02 1.46
CA ILE A 161 -2.99 8.57 0.26
C ILE A 161 -3.68 9.20 -0.93
N GLU A 162 -2.90 9.85 -1.79
CA GLU A 162 -3.35 10.36 -3.06
C GLU A 162 -2.55 9.71 -4.18
N PHE A 163 -3.24 9.04 -5.10
CA PHE A 163 -2.68 8.52 -6.34
C PHE A 163 -3.20 9.36 -7.50
N LYS A 164 -2.29 9.83 -8.36
CA LYS A 164 -2.60 10.56 -9.58
C LYS A 164 -1.91 9.89 -10.77
N ALA A 165 -2.68 9.64 -11.81
CA ALA A 165 -2.11 9.50 -13.15
C ALA A 165 -2.12 10.88 -13.81
N MET A 166 -1.00 11.27 -14.40
CA MET A 166 -0.79 12.52 -15.11
C MET A 166 -0.44 12.21 -16.56
N LEU A 167 -0.91 13.01 -17.50
CA LEU A 167 -0.59 12.93 -18.92
C LEU A 167 0.13 14.23 -19.32
N ASP A 168 1.31 14.08 -19.94
CA ASP A 168 2.13 15.16 -20.50
C ASP A 168 2.37 16.33 -19.54
N HIS A 169 2.50 16.07 -18.24
CA HIS A 169 2.67 17.06 -17.17
C HIS A 169 1.59 18.17 -17.10
N LEU A 170 0.43 18.00 -17.74
CA LEU A 170 -0.58 19.05 -17.86
C LEU A 170 -1.97 18.59 -17.40
N PHE A 171 -2.27 17.31 -17.54
CA PHE A 171 -3.61 16.80 -17.33
C PHE A 171 -3.62 15.60 -16.37
N TYR A 172 -4.54 15.58 -15.41
CA TYR A 172 -4.72 14.45 -14.51
C TYR A 172 -5.96 13.65 -14.91
N PRO A 173 -5.87 12.61 -15.75
CA PRO A 173 -7.01 11.80 -16.15
C PRO A 173 -7.58 10.97 -15.01
N LEU A 174 -6.80 10.62 -13.99
CA LEU A 174 -7.24 9.74 -12.91
C LEU A 174 -6.68 10.21 -11.57
N ILE A 175 -7.55 10.33 -10.56
CA ILE A 175 -7.16 10.63 -9.18
C ILE A 175 -7.94 9.73 -8.24
N TYR A 176 -7.23 8.99 -7.41
CA TYR A 176 -7.79 8.24 -6.28
C TYR A 176 -7.29 8.83 -4.97
N LYS A 177 -8.17 8.86 -3.98
CA LYS A 177 -7.84 9.25 -2.61
C LYS A 177 -8.27 8.15 -1.65
N ALA A 178 -7.42 7.85 -0.68
CA ALA A 178 -7.75 6.93 0.40
C ALA A 178 -7.42 7.54 1.77
N GLU A 179 -8.28 7.28 2.74
CA GLU A 179 -8.00 7.53 4.16
C GLU A 179 -7.99 6.18 4.88
N LEU A 180 -6.90 5.88 5.58
CA LEU A 180 -6.77 4.69 6.39
C LEU A 180 -6.18 5.00 7.76
N GLU A 181 -6.41 4.10 8.70
CA GLU A 181 -5.87 4.17 10.05
C GLU A 181 -5.17 2.86 10.38
N VAL A 182 -3.97 2.98 10.95
CA VAL A 182 -3.21 1.87 11.52
C VAL A 182 -3.20 2.06 13.02
N PHE A 183 -3.63 1.07 13.79
CA PHE A 183 -3.72 1.14 15.25
C PHE A 183 -3.26 -0.18 15.86
N GLU A 184 -3.03 -0.23 17.17
CA GLU A 184 -2.60 -1.44 17.89
C GLU A 184 -3.76 -2.35 18.30
#